data_AF-C7D8Z3-F1
#
_entry.id   AF-C7D8Z3-F1
#
_cell.length_a   1.000
_cell.length_b   1.000
_cell.length_c   1.000
_cell.angle_alpha   90.00
_cell.angle_beta   90.00
_cell.angle_gamma   90.00
#
_symmetry.space_group_name_H-M   'P 1'
#
loop_
_entity.id
_entity.type
_entity.pdbx_description
1 polymer ?
#
loop_
_entity_poly.entity_id
_entity_poly.type
_entity_poly.pdbx_seq_one_letter_code
_entity_poly.pdbx_strand_id
1 'polypeptide(L)'
;MSDPTPTQTLDDGTSVPLVAPAQFIKARVLKANKLTQDALAERLGVSRRTINELVGGKRGISTMMAYRLAAFTASTPEFWLTLQMQYDLASHRTEAAALDITPL
;
A
#
# COMPACT_ATOMS: atom_id res chain seq x y z
N MET A 1 -1.87 -18.81 -0.24
CA MET A 1 -1.60 -18.36 -1.62
C MET A 1 -1.06 -16.95 -1.49
N SER A 2 0.26 -16.79 -1.55
CA SER A 2 0.88 -15.48 -1.59
C SER A 2 0.98 -15.11 -3.06
N ASP A 3 0.27 -14.07 -3.50
CA ASP A 3 0.41 -13.55 -4.86
C ASP A 3 1.87 -13.15 -5.13
N PRO A 4 2.36 -13.32 -6.37
CA PRO A 4 3.69 -12.84 -6.74
C PRO A 4 3.80 -11.34 -6.45
N THR A 5 4.90 -10.92 -5.81
CA THR A 5 5.13 -9.51 -5.49
C THR A 5 5.21 -8.70 -6.78
N PRO A 6 4.36 -7.68 -6.98
CA PRO A 6 4.43 -6.84 -8.17
C PRO A 6 5.82 -6.19 -8.25
N THR A 7 6.36 -6.05 -9.45
CA THR A 7 7.74 -5.57 -9.63
C THR A 7 7.74 -4.44 -10.66
N GLN A 8 8.50 -3.38 -10.41
CA GLN A 8 8.69 -2.27 -11.36
C GLN A 8 10.03 -2.43 -12.08
N THR A 9 9.99 -2.42 -13.41
CA THR A 9 11.21 -2.37 -14.22
C THR A 9 11.65 -0.92 -14.38
N LEU A 10 12.88 -0.62 -14.00
CA LEU A 10 13.55 0.67 -14.20
C LEU A 10 14.17 0.75 -15.60
N ASP A 11 14.54 1.96 -16.02
CA ASP A 11 15.05 2.25 -17.37
C ASP A 11 16.35 1.49 -17.72
N ASP A 12 17.07 0.98 -16.71
CA ASP A 12 18.28 0.16 -16.86
C ASP A 12 17.99 -1.36 -16.95
N GLY A 13 16.71 -1.75 -16.98
CA GLY A 13 16.28 -3.15 -17.01
C GLY A 13 16.21 -3.81 -15.63
N THR A 14 16.51 -3.09 -14.55
CA THR A 14 16.43 -3.62 -13.18
C THR A 14 14.97 -3.77 -12.75
N SER A 15 14.60 -4.96 -12.29
CA SER A 15 13.28 -5.25 -11.74
C SER A 15 13.30 -5.08 -10.22
N VAL A 16 12.70 -4.00 -9.70
CA VAL A 16 12.63 -3.69 -8.26
C VAL A 16 11.28 -4.15 -7.69
N PRO A 17 11.27 -5.03 -6.67
CA PRO A 17 10.01 -5.49 -6.08
C PRO A 17 9.27 -4.32 -5.42
N LEU A 18 8.04 -4.08 -5.86
CA LEU A 18 7.16 -3.10 -5.26
C LEU A 18 6.62 -3.67 -3.96
N VAL A 19 6.95 -3.00 -2.87
CA VAL A 19 6.47 -3.39 -1.55
C VAL A 19 4.98 -3.04 -1.46
N ALA A 20 4.14 -4.05 -1.26
CA ALA A 20 2.71 -3.84 -1.08
C ALA A 20 2.44 -2.89 0.09
N PRO A 21 1.45 -1.97 0.01
CA PRO A 21 1.12 -1.06 1.11
C PRO A 21 0.90 -1.78 2.43
N ALA A 22 0.19 -2.91 2.40
CA ALA A 22 -0.03 -3.78 3.56
C ALA A 22 1.29 -4.31 4.17
N GLN A 23 2.24 -4.71 3.34
CA GLN A 23 3.55 -5.20 3.78
C GLN A 23 4.41 -4.06 4.35
N PHE A 24 4.37 -2.88 3.72
CA PHE A 24 5.06 -1.69 4.21
C PHE A 24 4.55 -1.30 5.60
N ILE A 25 3.24 -1.26 5.80
CA ILE A 25 2.62 -0.96 7.10
C ILE A 25 3.05 -2.01 8.15
N LYS A 26 3.03 -3.31 7.81
CA LYS A 26 3.52 -4.36 8.73
C LYS A 26 4.95 -4.13 9.17
N ALA A 27 5.86 -3.89 8.22
CA ALA A 27 7.28 -3.83 8.50
C ALA A 27 7.71 -2.50 9.12
N ARG A 28 7.28 -1.38 8.54
CA ARG A 28 7.77 -0.04 8.85
C ARG A 28 6.91 0.74 9.83
N VAL A 29 5.65 0.32 10.04
CA VAL A 29 4.76 0.96 11.03
C VAL A 29 4.59 0.06 12.25
N LEU A 30 4.07 -1.15 12.07
CA LEU A 30 3.80 -2.04 13.21
C LEU A 30 5.08 -2.58 13.84
N LYS A 31 5.90 -3.31 13.07
CA LYS A 31 7.11 -3.97 13.60
C LYS A 31 8.16 -2.98 14.08
N ALA A 32 8.44 -1.93 13.29
CA ALA A 32 9.44 -0.92 13.64
C ALA A 32 9.10 -0.16 14.95
N ASN A 33 7.81 0.10 15.20
CA ASN A 33 7.36 0.82 16.40
C ASN A 33 6.88 -0.11 17.53
N LYS A 34 7.02 -1.44 17.37
CA LYS A 34 6.53 -2.46 18.32
C LYS A 34 5.03 -2.31 18.66
N LEU A 35 4.22 -1.96 17.67
CA LEU A 35 2.78 -1.73 17.83
C LEU A 35 1.96 -2.96 17.46
N THR A 36 0.88 -3.17 18.19
CA THR A 36 -0.20 -4.07 17.79
C THR A 36 -1.13 -3.36 16.80
N GLN A 37 -1.96 -4.13 16.07
CA GLN A 37 -2.99 -3.53 15.21
C GLN A 37 -4.00 -2.69 16.02
N ASP A 38 -4.29 -3.08 17.26
CA ASP A 38 -5.19 -2.37 18.17
C ASP A 38 -4.62 -1.02 18.56
N ALA A 39 -3.34 -0.98 18.97
CA ALA A 39 -2.65 0.25 19.31
C ALA A 39 -2.56 1.21 18.11
N LEU A 40 -2.31 0.69 16.91
CA LEU A 40 -2.31 1.50 15.70
C LEU A 40 -3.73 2.03 15.38
N ALA A 41 -4.77 1.22 15.55
CA ALA A 41 -6.15 1.63 15.32
C ALA A 41 -6.55 2.79 16.23
N GLU A 42 -6.20 2.70 17.52
CA GLU A 42 -6.42 3.76 18.50
C GLU A 42 -5.67 5.05 18.12
N ARG A 43 -4.37 4.94 17.81
CA ARG A 43 -3.53 6.09 17.41
C ARG A 43 -4.03 6.77 16.13
N LEU A 44 -4.52 5.99 15.17
CA LEU A 44 -5.07 6.51 13.92
C LEU A 44 -6.53 6.92 14.03
N GLY A 45 -7.21 6.70 15.17
CA GLY A 45 -8.62 7.03 15.37
C GLY A 45 -9.56 6.30 14.41
N VAL A 46 -9.32 5.01 14.16
CA VAL A 46 -10.13 4.15 13.28
C VAL A 46 -10.44 2.82 13.97
N SER A 47 -11.35 2.03 13.40
CA SER A 47 -11.66 0.70 13.96
C SER A 47 -10.48 -0.27 13.79
N ARG A 48 -10.33 -1.22 14.73
CA ARG A 48 -9.41 -2.37 14.58
C ARG A 48 -9.64 -3.11 13.27
N ARG A 49 -10.90 -3.29 12.87
CA ARG A 49 -11.27 -3.96 11.61
C ARG A 49 -10.65 -3.25 10.41
N THR A 50 -10.68 -1.91 10.39
CA THR A 50 -10.06 -1.10 9.34
C THR A 50 -8.56 -1.40 9.23
N ILE A 51 -7.84 -1.43 10.36
CA ILE A 51 -6.40 -1.77 10.37
C ILE A 51 -6.17 -3.22 9.97
N ASN A 52 -7.02 -4.16 10.40
CA ASN A 52 -6.91 -5.56 10.02
C ASN A 52 -7.05 -5.76 8.51
N GLU A 53 -8.07 -5.15 7.89
CA GLU A 53 -8.28 -5.20 6.44
C GLU A 53 -7.13 -4.56 5.66
N LEU A 54 -6.63 -3.41 6.15
CA LEU A 54 -5.51 -2.69 5.56
C LEU A 54 -4.21 -3.50 5.62
N VAL A 55 -3.87 -4.03 6.79
CA VAL A 55 -2.70 -4.89 7.03
C VAL A 55 -2.87 -6.25 6.33
N GLY A 56 -4.09 -6.70 6.13
CA GLY A 56 -4.43 -7.91 5.38
C GLY A 56 -4.39 -7.75 3.87
N GLY A 57 -4.20 -6.54 3.34
CA GLY A 57 -4.27 -6.26 1.90
C GLY A 57 -5.67 -6.38 1.31
N LYS A 58 -6.72 -6.51 2.15
CA LYS A 58 -8.12 -6.57 1.72
C LYS A 58 -8.69 -5.19 1.39
N ARG A 59 -8.01 -4.14 1.85
CA ARG A 59 -8.36 -2.74 1.64
C ARG A 59 -7.08 -1.96 1.32
N GLY A 60 -7.14 -1.11 0.31
CA GLY A 60 -6.07 -0.16 0.00
C GLY A 60 -6.06 1.07 0.92
N ILE A 61 -5.07 1.93 0.75
CA ILE A 61 -4.97 3.21 1.44
C ILE A 61 -5.88 4.23 0.74
N SER A 62 -6.95 4.65 1.40
CA SER A 62 -7.75 5.81 0.94
C SER A 62 -7.05 7.13 1.27
N THR A 63 -7.47 8.22 0.64
CA THR A 63 -6.96 9.58 0.92
C THR A 63 -7.02 9.94 2.40
N MET A 64 -8.15 9.69 3.07
CA MET A 64 -8.30 9.96 4.50
C MET A 64 -7.37 9.08 5.35
N MET A 65 -7.14 7.83 4.95
CA MET A 65 -6.18 6.96 5.64
C MET A 65 -4.74 7.45 5.44
N ALA A 66 -4.41 7.95 4.24
CA ALA A 66 -3.11 8.54 3.95
C ALA A 66 -2.82 9.75 4.86
N TYR A 67 -3.78 10.64 5.07
CA TYR A 67 -3.64 11.74 6.04
C TYR A 67 -3.38 11.25 7.47
N ARG A 68 -4.11 10.22 7.92
CA ARG A 68 -3.92 9.64 9.27
C ARG A 68 -2.53 9.01 9.41
N LEU A 69 -2.09 8.24 8.42
CA LEU A 69 -0.77 7.62 8.42
C LEU A 69 0.36 8.65 8.34
N ALA A 70 0.19 9.70 7.54
CA ALA A 70 1.13 10.80 7.41
C ALA A 70 1.33 11.52 8.75
N ALA A 71 0.24 11.90 9.41
CA ALA A 71 0.28 12.51 10.73
C ALA A 71 0.96 11.61 11.78
N PHE A 72 0.68 10.30 11.75
CA PHE A 72 1.25 9.36 12.71
C PHE A 72 2.75 9.09 12.49
N THR A 73 3.21 9.08 11.24
CA THR A 73 4.57 8.68 10.88
C THR A 73 5.50 9.85 10.57
N ALA A 74 5.04 11.09 10.77
CA ALA A 74 5.75 12.31 10.39
C ALA A 74 6.20 12.27 8.91
N SER A 75 5.28 11.86 8.03
CA SER A 75 5.47 11.79 6.57
C SER A 75 4.38 12.59 5.85
N THR A 76 4.23 12.40 4.54
CA THR A 76 3.23 13.10 3.73
C THR A 76 2.12 12.16 3.25
N PRO A 77 0.87 12.63 3.07
CA PRO A 77 -0.20 11.80 2.49
C PRO A 77 0.15 11.29 1.09
N GLU A 78 0.86 12.09 0.29
CA GLU A 78 1.31 11.77 -1.07
C GLU A 78 2.23 10.56 -1.08
N PHE A 79 3.10 10.41 -0.08
CA PHE A 79 3.95 9.23 0.05
C PHE A 79 3.10 7.94 0.12
N TRP A 80 2.08 7.95 0.96
CA TRP A 80 1.19 6.79 1.14
C TRP A 80 0.32 6.50 -0.08
N LEU A 81 -0.18 7.55 -0.73
CA LEU A 81 -0.97 7.41 -1.96
C LEU A 81 -0.12 6.95 -3.14
N THR A 82 1.12 7.43 -3.24
CA THR A 82 2.05 6.98 -4.28
C THR A 82 2.38 5.51 -4.12
N LEU A 83 2.62 5.06 -2.87
CA LEU A 83 2.83 3.64 -2.57
C LEU A 83 1.63 2.77 -3.00
N GLN A 84 0.40 3.22 -2.71
CA GLN A 84 -0.82 2.55 -3.12
C GLN A 84 -0.96 2.50 -4.65
N MET A 85 -0.81 3.65 -5.31
CA MET A 85 -0.91 3.78 -6.76
C MET A 85 0.09 2.89 -7.49
N GLN A 86 1.36 2.88 -7.07
CA GLN A 86 2.39 2.04 -7.67
C GLN A 86 2.04 0.56 -7.56
N TYR A 87 1.55 0.13 -6.40
CA TYR A 87 1.12 -1.24 -6.19
C TYR A 87 -0.09 -1.62 -7.05
N ASP A 88 -1.10 -0.75 -7.13
CA ASP A 88 -2.31 -1.01 -7.92
C ASP A 88 -1.99 -1.09 -9.41
N LEU A 89 -1.22 -0.13 -9.94
CA LEU A 89 -0.78 -0.15 -11.34
C LEU A 89 0.01 -1.41 -11.70
N ALA A 90 0.88 -1.86 -10.80
CA ALA A 90 1.65 -3.07 -11.04
C ALA A 90 0.80 -4.35 -10.93
N SER A 91 -0.15 -4.38 -10.00
CA SER A 91 -1.04 -5.54 -9.80
C SER A 91 -2.01 -5.74 -10.97
N HIS A 92 -2.46 -4.65 -11.59
CA HIS A 92 -3.36 -4.69 -12.74
C HIS A 92 -2.65 -4.67 -14.10
N ARG A 93 -1.31 -4.66 -14.15
CA ARG A 93 -0.53 -4.50 -15.40
C ARG A 93 -0.92 -5.51 -16.48
N THR A 94 -1.05 -6.78 -16.13
CA THR A 94 -1.40 -7.85 -17.09
C THR A 94 -2.82 -7.73 -17.60
N GLU A 95 -3.77 -7.43 -16.71
CA GLU A 95 -5.18 -7.22 -17.05
C GLU A 95 -5.34 -5.97 -17.93
N ALA A 96 -4.62 -4.89 -17.58
CA ALA A 96 -4.58 -3.65 -18.36
C ALA A 96 -4.04 -3.86 -19.78
N ALA A 97 -3.05 -4.74 -19.96
CA ALA A 97 -2.50 -5.08 -21.27
C ALA A 97 -3.49 -5.87 -22.16
N ALA A 98 -4.53 -6.47 -21.58
CA ALA A 98 -5.56 -7.20 -22.30
C ALA A 98 -6.78 -6.34 -22.68
N LEU A 99 -6.77 -5.04 -22.34
CA LEU A 99 -7.86 -4.13 -22.66
C LEU A 99 -7.88 -3.83 -24.17
N ASP A 100 -9.00 -4.13 -24.82
CA ASP A 100 -9.26 -3.77 -26.22
C ASP A 100 -9.89 -2.36 -26.30
N ILE A 101 -9.04 -1.34 -26.20
CA ILE A 101 -9.46 0.06 -26.22
C ILE A 101 -8.74 0.76 -27.38
N THR A 102 -9.52 1.37 -28.29
CA THR A 102 -8.96 2.20 -29.36
C THR A 102 -8.59 3.59 -28.80
N PRO A 103 -7.35 4.06 -28.99
CA PRO A 103 -6.94 5.40 -28.55
C PRO A 103 -7.62 6.51 -29.38
N LEU A 104 -7.77 7.69 -28.78
CA LEU A 104 -8.32 8.90 -29.40
C LEU A 104 -7.37 9.50 -30.43
#